data_AF-B1YC45-F1
#
_entry.id   AF-B1YC45-F1
#
_cell.length_a   1.000
_cell.length_b   1.000
_cell.length_c   1.000
_cell.angle_alpha   90.00
_cell.angle_beta   90.00
_cell.angle_gamma   90.00
#
_symmetry.space_group_name_H-M   'P 1'
#
loop_
_entity.id
_entity.type
_entity.pdbx_description
1 polymer ?
#
loop_
_entity_poly.entity_id
_entity_poly.type
_entity_poly.pdbx_seq_one_letter_code
_entity_poly.pdbx_strand_id
1 'polypeptide(L)' 'MIITTVGNVIEMLLRRQETITSEDVKLLLKRANIQISDAELIKALMVLEIYKKIHVRRVKREGREVYQISKRR' A
#
# COMPACT_ATOMS: atom_id res chain seq x y z
N MET A 1 7.50 -1.35 13.22
CA MET A 1 8.15 -0.28 12.43
C MET A 1 7.70 -0.31 10.97
N ILE A 2 7.94 -1.39 10.20
CA ILE A 2 7.61 -1.41 8.75
C ILE A 2 6.13 -1.16 8.44
N ILE A 3 5.19 -1.75 9.20
CA ILE A 3 3.74 -1.57 9.00
C ILE A 3 3.33 -0.10 9.23
N THR A 4 3.87 0.53 10.28
CA THR A 4 3.61 1.94 10.59
C THR A 4 4.13 2.84 9.47
N THR A 5 5.33 2.58 8.96
CA THR A 5 5.90 3.33 7.83
C THR A 5 5.07 3.18 6.56
N VAL A 6 4.68 1.95 6.21
CA VAL A 6 3.77 1.66 5.08
C VAL A 6 2.43 2.36 5.27
N GLY A 7 1.86 2.32 6.49
CA GLY A 7 0.62 2.99 6.84
C GLY A 7 0.68 4.51 6.64
N ASN A 8 1.75 5.16 7.12
CA ASN A 8 1.96 6.60 6.94
C ASN A 8 2.09 6.99 5.47
N VAL A 9 2.81 6.19 4.67
CA VAL A 9 2.93 6.41 3.22
C VAL A 9 1.56 6.30 2.55
N ILE A 10 0.80 5.25 2.86
CA ILE A 10 -0.55 5.04 2.31
C ILE A 10 -1.47 6.19 2.69
N GLU A 11 -1.48 6.62 3.95
CA GLU A 11 -2.29 7.73 4.40
C GLU A 11 -1.94 9.02 3.65
N MET A 12 -0.64 9.32 3.52
CA MET A 12 -0.17 10.50 2.79
C MET A 12 -0.59 10.49 1.32
N LEU A 13 -0.48 9.35 0.64
CA LEU A 13 -0.89 9.21 -0.75
C LEU A 13 -2.42 9.34 -0.90
N LEU A 14 -3.19 8.69 -0.02
CA LEU A 14 -4.65 8.75 0.00
C LEU A 14 -5.21 10.11 0.41
N ARG A 15 -4.42 11.02 1.00
CA ARG A 15 -4.83 12.42 1.19
C ARG A 15 -4.96 13.18 -0.13
N ARG A 16 -4.27 12.73 -1.18
CA ARG A 16 -4.23 13.40 -2.49
C ARG A 16 -5.05 12.66 -3.56
N GLN A 17 -5.34 11.38 -3.34
CA GLN A 17 -6.01 10.50 -4.30
C GLN A 17 -7.03 9.62 -3.58
N GLU A 18 -8.16 9.31 -4.21
CA GLU A 18 -9.18 8.43 -3.62
C GLU A 18 -8.70 6.97 -3.54
N THR A 19 -7.95 6.54 -4.55
CA THR A 19 -7.36 5.20 -4.66
C THR A 19 -5.91 5.31 -5.09
N ILE A 20 -5.06 4.37 -4.65
CA ILE A 20 -3.65 4.25 -5.00
C ILE A 20 -3.32 2.77 -5.28
N THR A 21 -2.12 2.45 -5.73
CA THR A 21 -1.66 1.07 -5.94
C THR A 21 -0.48 0.69 -5.05
N SER A 22 -0.25 -0.61 -4.88
CA SER A 22 0.95 -1.14 -4.21
C SER A 22 2.25 -0.66 -4.85
N GLU A 23 2.26 -0.43 -6.16
CA GLU A 23 3.41 0.13 -6.87
C GLU A 23 3.69 1.59 -6.47
N ASP A 24 2.65 2.40 -6.28
CA ASP A 24 2.80 3.79 -5.81
C ASP A 24 3.44 3.83 -4.41
N VAL A 25 2.99 2.92 -3.53
CA VAL A 25 3.54 2.75 -2.19
C VAL A 25 5.01 2.32 -2.25
N LYS A 26 5.33 1.32 -3.07
CA LYS A 26 6.69 0.79 -3.25
C LYS A 26 7.64 1.84 -3.82
N LEU A 27 7.18 2.62 -4.80
CA LEU A 27 7.94 3.72 -5.40
C LEU A 27 8.30 4.76 -4.35
N LEU A 28 7.36 5.12 -3.48
CA LEU A 28 7.60 6.14 -2.47
C LEU A 28 8.52 5.66 -1.34
N LEU A 29 8.35 4.40 -0.89
CA LEU A 29 9.26 3.78 0.06
C LEU A 29 10.70 3.73 -0.48
N LYS A 30 10.86 3.37 -1.76
CA LYS A 30 12.17 3.39 -2.44
C LYS A 30 12.78 4.79 -2.46
N ARG A 31 11.99 5.83 -2.74
CA ARG A 31 12.47 7.24 -2.70
C ARG A 31 12.91 7.68 -1.31
N ALA A 32 12.34 7.10 -0.26
CA ALA A 32 12.73 7.32 1.12
C ALA A 32 13.89 6.40 1.58
N ASN A 33 14.57 5.71 0.65
CA ASN A 33 15.63 4.72 0.93
C ASN A 33 15.17 3.56 1.83
N ILE A 34 13.88 3.24 1.84
CA ILE A 34 13.33 2.09 2.56
C ILE A 34 13.21 0.94 1.57
N GLN A 35 14.03 -0.09 1.77
CA GLN A 35 13.91 -1.34 1.02
C GLN A 35 12.88 -2.24 1.71
N ILE A 36 11.97 -2.79 0.91
CA ILE A 36 10.94 -3.71 1.37
C ILE A 36 10.72 -4.77 0.29
N SER A 37 10.61 -6.03 0.68
CA SER A 37 10.23 -7.10 -0.25
C SER A 37 8.75 -7.03 -0.60
N ASP A 38 8.36 -7.63 -1.73
CA ASP A 38 6.94 -7.70 -2.12
C ASP A 38 6.10 -8.47 -1.09
N ALA A 39 6.66 -9.55 -0.52
CA ALA A 39 6.01 -10.32 0.53
C ALA A 39 5.74 -9.48 1.79
N GLU A 40 6.69 -8.64 2.21
CA GLU A 40 6.52 -7.75 3.36
C GLU A 40 5.50 -6.65 3.09
N LEU A 41 5.51 -6.07 1.88
CA LEU A 41 4.53 -5.07 1.48
C LEU A 41 3.12 -5.66 1.49
N ILE A 42 2.93 -6.83 0.89
CA ILE A 42 1.64 -7.53 0.88
C ILE A 42 1.20 -7.83 2.31
N LYS A 43 2.10 -8.34 3.17
CA LYS A 43 1.79 -8.58 4.58
C LYS A 43 1.34 -7.30 5.29
N ALA A 44 2.01 -6.18 5.05
CA ALA A 44 1.64 -4.89 5.64
C ALA A 44 0.25 -4.41 5.16
N LEU A 45 -0.04 -4.54 3.86
CA LEU A 45 -1.35 -4.19 3.29
C LEU A 45 -2.48 -5.03 3.90
N MET A 46 -2.30 -6.35 3.98
CA MET A 46 -3.28 -7.26 4.59
C MET A 46 -3.50 -6.93 6.08
N VAL A 47 -2.43 -6.65 6.82
CA VAL A 47 -2.55 -6.28 8.23
C VAL A 47 -3.33 -4.96 8.40
N LEU A 48 -3.05 -3.95 7.58
CA LEU A 48 -3.78 -2.67 7.62
C LEU A 48 -5.26 -2.83 7.22
N GLU A 49 -5.59 -3.75 6.33
CA GLU A 49 -6.96 -4.09 5.97
C GLU A 49 -7.70 -4.81 7.11
N ILE A 50 -7.05 -5.78 7.77
CA ILE A 50 -7.58 -6.49 8.94
C ILE A 50 -7.89 -5.49 10.07
N TYR A 51 -6.99 -4.54 10.33
CA TYR A 51 -7.19 -3.47 11.31
C TYR A 51 -8.17 -2.37 10.87
N LYS A 52 -8.85 -2.56 9.75
CA LYS A 52 -9.86 -1.63 9.25
C LYS A 52 -9.32 -0.22 9.01
N LYS A 53 -8.06 -0.09 8.61
CA LYS A 53 -7.47 1.21 8.23
C LYS A 53 -7.67 1.54 6.75
N ILE A 54 -7.68 0.52 5.91
CA ILE A 54 -7.82 0.62 4.44
C ILE A 54 -8.70 -0.49 3.90
N HIS A 55 -9.05 -0.37 2.62
CA HIS A 55 -9.53 -1.45 1.78
C HIS A 55 -8.46 -1.83 0.76
N VAL A 56 -8.28 -3.13 0.51
CA VAL A 56 -7.33 -3.63 -0.48
C VAL A 56 -8.06 -4.53 -1.47
N ARG A 57 -7.92 -4.22 -2.76
CA ARG A 57 -8.51 -4.99 -3.86
C ARG A 57 -7.40 -5.48 -4.79
N ARG A 58 -7.37 -6.78 -5.08
CA ARG A 58 -6.49 -7.31 -6.14
C ARG A 58 -7.01 -6.89 -7.51
N VAL A 59 -6.13 -6.35 -8.33
CA VAL A 59 -6.38 -5.96 -9.73
C VAL A 59 -5.29 -6.54 -10.61
N LYS A 60 -5.66 -7.01 -11.81
CA LYS A 60 -4.68 -7.43 -12.81
C LYS A 60 -4.33 -6.24 -13.69
N ARG A 61 -3.06 -5.87 -13.77
CA ARG A 61 -2.57 -4.82 -14.64
C ARG A 61 -1.38 -5.37 -15.43
N GLU A 62 -1.47 -5.32 -16.76
CA GLU A 62 -0.39 -5.77 -17.67
C GLU A 62 0.11 -7.20 -17.37
N GLY A 63 -0.80 -8.10 -17.02
CA GLY A 63 -0.47 -9.49 -16.67
C GLY A 63 0.14 -9.70 -15.29
N ARG A 64 0.31 -8.64 -14.49
CA ARG A 64 0.81 -8.70 -13.10
C ARG A 64 -0.32 -8.46 -12.10
N GLU A 65 -0.22 -9.12 -10.94
CA GLU A 65 -1.09 -8.82 -9.81
C GLU A 65 -0.62 -7.54 -9.12
N VAL A 66 -1.52 -6.56 -9.04
CA VAL A 66 -1.31 -5.28 -8.34
C VAL A 66 -2.42 -5.13 -7.31
N TYR A 67 -2.13 -4.47 -6.19
CA TYR A 67 -3.13 -4.21 -5.15
C TYR A 67 -3.58 -2.76 -5.26
N GLN A 68 -4.86 -2.54 -5.52
CA GLN A 68 -5.50 -1.24 -5.40
C GLN A 68 -5.90 -1.02 -3.94
N ILE A 69 -5.59 0.17 -3.41
CA ILE A 69 -5.76 0.54 -2.02
C ILE A 69 -6.65 1.78 -1.96
N SER A 70 -7.64 1.79 -1.08
CA SER A 70 -8.51 2.95 -0.86
C SER A 70 -8.78 3.19 0.62
N LYS A 71 -9.26 4.40 0.94
CA LYS A 71 -9.67 4.73 2.31
C LYS A 71 -10.86 3.87 2.73
N ARG A 72 -10.86 3.51 4.01
CA ARG A 72 -12.05 3.01 4.70
C ARG A 72 -12.85 4.22 5.20
N ARG A 73 -14.16 4.23 4.97
CA ARG A 73 -15.07 5.22 5.54
C ARG A 73 -15.40 4.88 6.99
#